data_AF-E9CYL5-F1
#
_entry.id   AF-E9CYL5-F1
#
_cell.length_a   1.000
_cell.length_b   1.000
_cell.length_c   1.000
_cell.angle_alpha   90.00
_cell.angle_beta   90.00
_cell.angle_gamma   90.00
#
_symmetry.space_group_name_H-M   'P 1'
#
loop_
_entity.id
_entity.type
_entity.pdbx_description
1 polymer ?
#
loop_
_entity_poly.entity_id
_entity_poly.type
_entity_poly.pdbx_seq_one_letter_code
_entity_poly.pdbx_strand_id
1 'polypeptide(L)'
;MAPATARKPQKVTKKFVINCSQPANDKIFDVAAFEKFLHDRIKVEGRVGNLGDAVQISRSGDGKVEVVTHIPFSGRYLKYLTKKFLKKQQLRDWLRVVSAAKGVYELRFYNIVNDEAEEEED
;
A
#
# COMPACT_ATOMS: atom_id res chain seq x y z
N MET A 1 -29.09 -22.20 -35.15
CA MET A 1 -29.01 -21.27 -34.00
C MET A 1 -27.66 -21.53 -33.32
N ALA A 2 -26.64 -20.71 -33.61
CA ALA A 2 -25.29 -20.92 -33.09
C ALA A 2 -25.22 -20.46 -31.62
N PRO A 3 -24.55 -21.18 -30.71
CA PRO A 3 -24.45 -20.77 -29.31
C PRO A 3 -23.55 -19.52 -29.23
N ALA A 4 -24.09 -18.44 -28.66
CA ALA A 4 -23.34 -17.25 -28.35
C ALA A 4 -22.26 -17.60 -27.32
N THR A 5 -20.99 -17.51 -27.72
CA THR A 5 -19.83 -17.66 -26.84
C THR A 5 -19.89 -16.53 -25.81
N ALA A 6 -20.27 -16.86 -24.57
CA ALA A 6 -20.22 -15.95 -23.43
C ALA A 6 -18.79 -15.44 -23.27
N ARG A 7 -18.57 -14.17 -23.60
CA ARG A 7 -17.28 -13.48 -23.49
C ARG A 7 -16.94 -13.39 -21.99
N LYS A 8 -16.11 -14.31 -21.49
CA LYS A 8 -15.61 -14.28 -20.11
C LYS A 8 -15.06 -12.86 -19.84
N PRO A 9 -15.44 -12.21 -18.74
CA PRO A 9 -14.97 -10.86 -18.43
C PRO A 9 -13.43 -10.88 -18.36
N GLN A 10 -12.79 -10.05 -19.17
CA GLN A 10 -11.34 -9.90 -19.14
C GLN A 10 -10.92 -9.49 -17.73
N LYS A 11 -10.09 -10.32 -17.09
CA LYS A 11 -9.51 -10.03 -15.78
C LYS A 11 -8.76 -8.70 -15.88
N VAL A 12 -9.26 -7.67 -15.19
CA VAL A 12 -8.60 -6.36 -15.16
C VAL A 12 -7.40 -6.48 -14.25
N THR A 13 -6.21 -6.60 -14.84
CA THR A 13 -4.94 -6.61 -14.12
C THR A 13 -4.52 -5.19 -13.80
N LYS A 14 -4.50 -4.85 -12.51
CA LYS A 14 -3.92 -3.61 -11.99
C LYS A 14 -2.75 -3.94 -11.10
N LYS A 15 -1.65 -3.21 -11.27
CA LYS A 15 -0.47 -3.28 -10.41
C LYS A 15 -0.41 -2.02 -9.57
N PHE A 16 -0.24 -2.21 -8.26
CA PHE A 16 0.04 -1.16 -7.32
C PHE A 16 1.39 -1.41 -6.66
N VAL A 17 2.17 -0.37 -6.47
CA VAL A 17 3.48 -0.46 -5.83
C VAL A 17 3.52 0.52 -4.67
N ILE A 18 4.04 0.07 -3.53
CA ILE A 18 4.33 0.91 -2.38
C ILE A 18 5.83 0.87 -2.16
N ASN A 19 6.48 2.01 -2.34
CA ASN A 19 7.89 2.17 -2.04
C ASN A 19 8.07 2.51 -0.55
N CYS A 20 8.70 1.58 0.18
CA CYS A 20 9.04 1.74 1.59
C CYS A 20 10.56 1.72 1.79
N SER A 21 11.37 1.92 0.75
CA SER A 21 12.83 1.72 0.80
C SER A 21 13.51 2.59 1.86
N GLN A 22 13.20 3.89 1.90
CA GLN A 22 13.79 4.83 2.87
C GLN A 22 13.54 4.39 4.32
N PRO A 23 12.28 4.26 4.79
CA PRO A 23 12.03 3.88 6.18
C PRO A 23 12.39 2.42 6.51
N ALA A 24 12.48 1.54 5.50
CA ALA A 24 12.96 0.17 5.69
C ALA A 24 14.49 0.13 5.94
N ASN A 25 15.25 0.94 5.21
CA ASN A 25 16.71 1.05 5.39
C ASN A 25 17.06 1.64 6.77
N ASP A 26 16.27 2.61 7.23
CA ASP A 26 16.44 3.21 8.57
C ASP A 26 15.95 2.29 9.70
N LYS A 27 15.47 1.08 9.38
CA LYS A 27 14.93 0.07 10.32
C LYS A 27 13.70 0.52 11.11
N ILE A 28 13.04 1.60 10.67
CA ILE A 28 11.82 2.14 11.29
C ILE A 28 10.58 1.37 10.80
N PHE A 29 10.64 0.82 9.59
CA PHE A 29 9.51 0.14 8.95
C PHE A 29 9.84 -1.32 8.60
N ASP A 30 9.08 -2.25 9.17
CA ASP A 30 9.19 -3.67 8.82
C ASP A 30 8.27 -4.03 7.64
N VAL A 31 8.91 -4.28 6.49
CA VAL A 31 8.24 -4.70 5.25
C VAL A 31 7.57 -6.06 5.39
N ALA A 32 8.15 -7.00 6.16
CA ALA A 32 7.58 -8.34 6.34
C ALA A 32 6.31 -8.30 7.20
N ALA A 33 6.31 -7.50 8.27
CA ALA A 33 5.10 -7.26 9.06
C ALA A 33 4.01 -6.56 8.24
N PHE A 34 4.39 -5.63 7.35
CA PHE A 34 3.44 -4.95 6.48
C PHE A 34 2.82 -5.88 5.43
N GLU A 35 3.62 -6.76 4.81
CA GLU A 35 3.14 -7.80 3.89
C GLU A 35 2.09 -8.70 4.55
N LYS A 36 2.40 -9.25 5.74
CA LYS A 36 1.45 -10.05 6.52
C LYS A 36 0.17 -9.27 6.83
N PHE A 37 0.31 -8.01 7.23
CA PHE A 37 -0.86 -7.16 7.49
C PHE A 37 -1.75 -6.97 6.26
N LEU A 38 -1.16 -6.84 5.05
CA LEU A 38 -1.95 -6.74 3.83
C LEU A 38 -2.68 -8.04 3.53
N HIS A 39 -2.05 -9.20 3.72
CA HIS A 39 -2.72 -10.50 3.60
C HIS A 39 -3.94 -10.61 4.54
N ASP A 40 -3.80 -10.18 5.79
CA ASP A 40 -4.88 -10.32 6.78
C ASP A 40 -6.02 -9.29 6.62
N ARG A 41 -5.74 -8.14 6.01
CA ARG A 41 -6.64 -6.97 6.05
C ARG A 41 -7.22 -6.56 4.71
N ILE A 42 -6.66 -7.04 3.61
CA ILE A 42 -7.28 -6.87 2.30
C ILE A 42 -8.58 -7.68 2.27
N LYS A 43 -9.65 -7.01 1.85
CA LYS A 43 -10.96 -7.60 1.65
C LYS A 43 -11.22 -7.81 0.17
N VAL A 44 -11.70 -8.99 -0.16
CA VAL A 44 -12.27 -9.33 -1.47
C VAL A 44 -13.72 -9.71 -1.23
N GLU A 45 -14.65 -9.10 -1.95
CA GLU A 45 -16.10 -9.30 -1.78
C GLU A 45 -16.59 -9.09 -0.32
N GLY A 46 -15.96 -8.15 0.40
CA GLY A 46 -16.34 -7.78 1.76
C GLY A 46 -15.73 -8.66 2.87
N ARG A 47 -15.06 -9.77 2.54
CA ARG A 47 -14.42 -10.67 3.52
C ARG A 47 -12.90 -10.61 3.46
N VAL A 48 -12.26 -10.74 4.62
CA VAL A 48 -10.80 -10.92 4.73
C VAL A 48 -10.45 -12.40 4.49
N GLY A 49 -9.19 -12.68 4.14
CA GLY A 49 -8.71 -14.06 3.92
C GLY A 49 -9.16 -14.71 2.61
N ASN A 50 -9.94 -14.00 1.77
CA ASN A 50 -10.43 -14.50 0.48
C ASN A 50 -9.59 -13.99 -0.70
N LEU A 51 -8.26 -14.04 -0.58
CA LEU A 51 -7.35 -13.45 -1.57
C LEU A 51 -7.24 -14.29 -2.85
N GLY A 52 -7.21 -15.62 -2.73
CA GLY A 52 -7.13 -16.57 -3.85
C GLY A 52 -6.19 -16.12 -4.97
N ASP A 53 -6.66 -16.24 -6.21
CA ASP A 53 -6.00 -15.68 -7.41
C ASP A 53 -6.44 -14.25 -7.72
N ALA A 54 -7.21 -13.60 -6.83
CA ALA A 54 -7.74 -12.27 -7.07
C ALA A 54 -6.73 -11.16 -6.78
N VAL A 55 -5.93 -11.36 -5.72
CA VAL A 55 -4.93 -10.40 -5.25
C VAL A 55 -3.65 -11.14 -4.88
N GLN A 56 -2.57 -10.83 -5.58
CA GLN A 56 -1.22 -11.30 -5.29
C GLN A 56 -0.42 -10.17 -4.65
N ILE A 57 0.20 -10.46 -3.52
CA ILE A 57 1.04 -9.53 -2.77
C ILE A 57 2.44 -10.11 -2.81
N SER A 58 3.43 -9.28 -3.14
CA SER A 58 4.82 -9.71 -3.19
C SER A 58 5.75 -8.61 -2.68
N ARG A 59 6.81 -9.03 -2.00
CA ARG A 59 7.92 -8.14 -1.66
C ARG A 59 8.92 -8.13 -2.81
N SER A 60 9.27 -6.94 -3.27
CA SER A 60 10.42 -6.72 -4.14
C SER A 60 11.63 -6.33 -3.29
N GLY A 61 12.82 -6.82 -3.67
CA GLY A 61 14.05 -6.80 -2.87
C GLY A 61 14.47 -5.41 -2.35
N ASP A 62 14.02 -4.34 -3.00
CA ASP A 62 14.37 -2.95 -2.67
C ASP A 62 13.54 -2.32 -1.53
N GLY A 63 12.86 -3.12 -0.70
CA GLY A 63 11.90 -2.58 0.28
C GLY A 63 10.63 -2.02 -0.36
N LYS A 64 10.28 -2.54 -1.55
CA LYS A 64 9.03 -2.23 -2.24
C LYS A 64 8.03 -3.36 -2.04
N VAL A 65 6.75 -3.04 -1.92
CA VAL A 65 5.67 -4.02 -1.89
C VAL A 65 4.81 -3.84 -3.13
N GLU A 66 4.65 -4.91 -3.89
CA GLU A 66 3.82 -4.96 -5.08
C GLU A 66 2.53 -5.70 -4.80
N VAL A 67 1.41 -5.11 -5.22
CA VAL A 67 0.07 -5.69 -5.14
C VAL A 67 -0.50 -5.76 -6.53
N VAL A 68 -0.62 -6.97 -7.05
CA VAL A 68 -1.23 -7.26 -8.35
C VAL A 68 -2.66 -7.74 -8.11
N THR A 69 -3.63 -7.10 -8.73
CA THR A 69 -5.05 -7.40 -8.55
C THR A 69 -5.71 -7.71 -9.88
N HIS A 70 -6.54 -8.75 -9.95
CA HIS A 70 -7.34 -9.14 -11.11
C HIS A 70 -8.82 -8.69 -11.01
N ILE A 71 -9.16 -8.00 -9.93
CA ILE A 71 -10.49 -7.50 -9.56
C ILE A 71 -10.46 -5.96 -9.51
N PRO A 72 -11.60 -5.26 -9.60
CA PRO A 72 -11.70 -3.84 -9.29
C PRO A 72 -11.12 -3.47 -7.91
N PHE A 73 -9.84 -3.13 -7.88
CA PHE A 73 -9.13 -2.64 -6.71
C PHE A 73 -8.78 -1.16 -6.89
N SER A 74 -8.75 -0.43 -5.77
CA SER A 74 -8.43 1.00 -5.76
C SER A 74 -7.18 1.27 -4.95
N GLY A 75 -6.32 2.14 -5.47
CA GLY A 75 -5.16 2.59 -4.71
C GLY A 75 -5.53 3.46 -3.50
N ARG A 76 -6.75 4.02 -3.45
CA ARG A 76 -7.31 4.65 -2.25
C ARG A 76 -7.45 3.65 -1.11
N TYR A 77 -7.93 2.44 -1.41
CA TYR A 77 -8.03 1.38 -0.41
C TYR A 77 -6.65 0.95 0.08
N LEU A 78 -5.68 0.80 -0.82
CA LEU A 78 -4.29 0.52 -0.45
C LEU A 78 -3.70 1.61 0.46
N LYS A 79 -3.91 2.89 0.12
CA LYS A 79 -3.51 4.05 0.93
C LYS A 79 -4.18 4.07 2.31
N TYR A 80 -5.43 3.62 2.40
CA TYR A 80 -6.11 3.46 3.69
C TYR A 80 -5.44 2.38 4.54
N LEU A 81 -5.16 1.21 3.96
CA LEU A 81 -4.53 0.10 4.68
C LEU A 81 -3.10 0.45 5.14
N THR A 82 -2.29 1.11 4.30
CA THR A 82 -0.97 1.60 4.70
C THR A 82 -1.05 2.58 5.87
N LYS A 83 -1.94 3.59 5.81
CA LYS A 83 -2.16 4.50 6.95
C LYS A 83 -2.62 3.77 8.22
N LYS A 84 -3.47 2.75 8.07
CA LYS A 84 -3.95 1.94 9.19
C LYS A 84 -2.82 1.15 9.86
N PHE A 85 -1.92 0.59 9.06
CA PHE A 85 -0.71 -0.06 9.57
C PHE A 85 0.21 0.93 10.29
N LEU A 86 0.48 2.09 9.68
CA LEU A 86 1.28 3.14 10.30
C LEU A 86 0.70 3.59 11.64
N LYS A 87 -0.63 3.72 11.78
CA LYS A 87 -1.24 4.07 13.07
C LYS A 87 -1.08 2.96 14.11
N LYS A 88 -1.20 1.69 13.70
CA LYS A 88 -1.01 0.53 14.59
C LYS A 88 0.43 0.46 15.12
N GLN A 89 1.40 0.83 14.30
CA GLN A 89 2.83 0.85 14.66
C GLN A 89 3.30 2.21 15.22
N GLN A 90 2.38 3.16 15.47
CA GLN A 90 2.71 4.50 15.97
C GLN A 90 3.68 5.31 15.06
N LEU A 91 3.73 5.00 13.76
CA LEU A 91 4.61 5.66 12.77
C LEU A 91 3.95 6.85 12.03
N ARG A 92 2.78 7.30 12.49
CA ARG A 92 1.97 8.32 11.78
C ARG A 92 2.57 9.71 11.85
N ASP A 93 3.39 9.97 12.85
CA ASP A 93 3.98 11.28 13.11
C ASP A 93 5.29 11.45 12.31
N TRP A 94 5.94 10.33 11.97
CA TRP A 94 7.17 10.33 11.18
C TRP A 94 6.93 10.10 9.69
N LEU A 95 5.95 9.28 9.32
CA LEU A 95 5.74 8.83 7.94
C LEU A 95 4.39 9.21 7.37
N ARG A 96 4.41 9.70 6.12
CA ARG A 96 3.23 9.94 5.29
C ARG A 96 3.25 9.13 4.00
N VAL A 97 2.05 8.71 3.58
CA VAL A 97 1.84 8.00 2.31
C VAL A 97 1.50 9.01 1.22
N VAL A 98 2.38 9.16 0.24
CA VAL A 98 2.25 10.05 -0.93
C VAL A 98 2.00 9.22 -2.19
N SER A 99 1.25 9.75 -3.15
CA SER A 99 1.12 9.13 -4.48
C SER A 99 2.18 9.75 -5.38
N ALA A 100 3.17 8.97 -5.81
CA ALA A 100 4.22 9.45 -6.71
C ALA A 100 3.73 9.44 -8.17
N ALA A 101 3.01 8.40 -8.56
CA ALA A 101 2.38 8.26 -9.87
C ALA A 101 1.09 7.45 -9.75
N LYS A 102 0.36 7.28 -10.86
CA LYS A 102 -0.84 6.44 -10.89
C LYS A 102 -0.45 4.99 -10.56
N GLY A 103 -0.95 4.48 -9.43
CA GLY A 103 -0.64 3.14 -8.95
C GLY A 103 0.67 3.02 -8.17
N VAL A 104 1.45 4.10 -8.03
CA VAL A 104 2.70 4.12 -7.27
C VAL A 104 2.57 5.02 -6.05
N TYR A 105 2.76 4.42 -4.89
CA TYR A 105 2.73 5.07 -3.58
C TYR A 105 4.11 5.04 -2.95
N GLU A 106 4.41 6.03 -2.12
CA GLU A 106 5.70 6.17 -1.46
C GLU A 106 5.48 6.57 0.00
N LEU A 107 6.27 5.99 0.90
CA LEU A 107 6.40 6.46 2.27
C LEU A 107 7.47 7.55 2.31
N ARG A 108 7.07 8.77 2.71
CA ARG A 108 7.98 9.90 2.90
C ARG A 108 7.98 10.32 4.35
N PHE A 109 9.14 10.77 4.83
CA PHE A 109 9.22 11.45 6.12
C PHE A 109 8.42 12.76 6.08
N TYR A 110 7.90 13.15 7.24
CA TYR A 110 7.56 14.56 7.45
C TYR A 110 8.86 15.34 7.56
N ASN A 111 8.94 16.49 6.90
CA ASN A 111 10.00 17.44 7.18
C ASN A 111 9.69 18.01 8.57
N ILE A 112 10.36 17.47 9.58
CA ILE A 112 10.51 18.14 10.86
C ILE A 112 11.58 19.20 10.60
N VAL A 113 11.20 20.29 9.92
CA VAL A 113 11.97 21.51 10.10
C VAL A 113 11.64 21.90 11.53
N ASN A 114 12.68 21.97 12.37
CA ASN A 114 12.62 22.39 13.77
C ASN A 114 11.61 23.54 13.92
N ASP A 115 10.43 23.28 14.49
CA ASP A 115 9.59 24.30 15.15
C ASP A 115 10.29 24.76 16.47
N GLU A 116 11.61 24.85 16.45
CA GLU A 116 12.48 25.30 17.54
C GLU A 116 13.28 26.55 17.09
N ALA A 117 13.02 27.07 15.89
CA ALA A 117 13.61 28.31 15.38
C ALA A 117 12.60 29.47 15.27
N GLU A 118 11.37 29.31 15.76
CA GLU A 118 10.34 30.37 15.78
C GLU A 118 9.88 30.76 17.21
N GLU A 119 10.58 30.35 18.28
CA GLU A 119 10.32 30.84 19.65
C GLU A 119 11.41 31.79 20.21
N GLU A 120 12.34 32.29 19.38
CA GLU A 120 13.39 33.22 19.86
C GLU A 120 13.46 34.61 19.19
N GLU A 121 12.50 35.01 18.34
CA GLU A 121 12.39 36.40 17.85
C GLU A 121 10.92 36.83 17.62
N ASP A 122 10.22 37.23 18.70
CA ASP A 122 9.40 38.46 18.89
C ASP A 122 8.44 38.36 20.09
#